data_AF-A0A0D6MD92-F1
#
_entry.id   AF-A0A0D6MD92-F1
#
_cell.length_a   1.000
_cell.length_b   1.000
_cell.length_c   1.000
_cell.angle_alpha   90.00
_cell.angle_beta   90.00
_cell.angle_gamma   90.00
#
_symmetry.space_group_name_H-M   'P 1'
#
loop_
_entity.id
_entity.type
_entity.pdbx_description
1 polymer ?
#
loop_
_entity_poly.entity_id
_entity_poly.type
_entity_poly.pdbx_seq_one_letter_code
_entity_poly.pdbx_strand_id
1 'polypeptide(L)' 'MMVTPRVREEARQHFACDLLEGAELENQGGDGTALTHWEKRVFENEAMTGTHTQNPVYSRLTLALLEDSGWYKPNYE' A
#
# COMPACT_ATOMS: atom_id res chain seq x y z
N MET A 1 8.36 -5.52 -1.50
CA MET A 1 7.21 -5.86 -0.63
C MET A 1 7.38 -5.15 0.70
N MET A 2 6.30 -4.61 1.25
CA MET A 2 6.25 -3.96 2.56
C MET A 2 5.60 -4.90 3.58
N VAL A 3 6.29 -5.18 4.68
CA VAL A 3 5.92 -6.24 5.64
C VAL A 3 5.77 -5.72 7.07
N THR A 4 5.64 -4.40 7.22
CA THR A 4 5.44 -3.77 8.53
C THR A 4 4.11 -4.22 9.15
N PRO A 5 3.97 -4.18 10.49
CA PRO A 5 2.87 -4.85 11.18
C PRO A 5 1.48 -4.42 10.72
N ARG A 6 1.20 -3.12 10.59
CA ARG A 6 -0.10 -2.62 10.14
C ARG A 6 -0.32 -2.86 8.66
N VAL A 7 0.69 -2.66 7.83
CA VAL A 7 0.58 -2.93 6.39
C VAL A 7 0.21 -4.39 6.14
N ARG A 8 0.82 -5.33 6.86
CA ARG A 8 0.47 -6.76 6.77
C ARG A 8 -0.95 -7.02 7.25
N GLU A 9 -1.37 -6.41 8.35
CA GLU A 9 -2.73 -6.55 8.89
C GLU A 9 -3.77 -6.06 7.87
N GLU A 10 -3.61 -4.84 7.34
CA GLU A 10 -4.55 -4.26 6.37
C GLU A 10 -4.52 -4.98 5.01
N ALA A 11 -3.36 -5.49 4.57
CA ALA A 11 -3.28 -6.31 3.35
C ALA A 11 -4.11 -7.61 3.50
N ARG A 12 -4.00 -8.29 4.65
CA ARG A 12 -4.81 -9.49 4.95
C ARG A 12 -6.29 -9.19 4.97
N GLN A 13 -6.67 -8.09 5.61
CA GLN A 13 -8.07 -7.65 5.67
C GLN A 13 -8.61 -7.30 4.27
N HIS A 14 -7.85 -6.55 3.47
CA HIS A 14 -8.26 -6.11 2.14
C HIS A 14 -8.52 -7.28 1.18
N PHE A 15 -7.65 -8.30 1.18
CA PHE A 15 -7.77 -9.47 0.30
C PHE A 15 -8.47 -10.67 0.95
N ALA A 16 -8.92 -10.53 2.20
CA ALA A 16 -9.48 -11.63 3.00
C ALA A 16 -8.59 -12.89 3.00
N CYS A 17 -7.27 -12.71 3.16
CA CYS A 17 -6.28 -13.79 3.08
C CYS A 17 -5.26 -13.70 4.21
N ASP A 18 -5.43 -14.51 5.25
CA ASP A 18 -4.60 -14.48 6.47
C ASP A 18 -3.14 -14.92 6.26
N LEU A 19 -2.85 -15.58 5.13
CA LEU A 19 -1.51 -16.05 4.80
C LEU A 19 -0.63 -14.97 4.17
N LEU A 20 -1.18 -13.80 3.80
CA LEU A 20 -0.39 -12.73 3.19
C LEU A 20 0.71 -12.25 4.15
N GLU A 21 1.91 -12.14 3.61
CA GLU A 21 3.10 -11.69 4.36
C GLU A 21 3.19 -10.17 4.44
N GLY A 22 2.54 -9.46 3.52
CA GLY A 22 2.58 -8.01 3.40
C GLY A 22 1.91 -7.51 2.12
N ALA A 23 2.26 -6.31 1.69
CA ALA A 23 1.77 -5.70 0.46
C ALA A 23 2.88 -5.54 -0.60
N GLU A 24 2.53 -5.79 -1.85
CA GLU A 24 3.45 -5.66 -2.98
C GLU A 24 3.81 -4.19 -3.23
N LEU A 25 5.10 -3.96 -3.49
CA LEU A 25 5.60 -2.68 -3.97
C LEU A 25 5.85 -2.83 -5.46
N GLU A 26 5.64 -1.74 -6.19
CA GLU A 26 5.83 -1.66 -7.64
C GLU A 26 7.21 -2.20 -8.04
N ASN A 27 7.23 -3.09 -9.03
CA ASN A 27 8.46 -3.72 -9.52
C ASN A 27 8.82 -3.32 -10.95
N GLN A 28 8.02 -2.47 -11.59
CA GLN A 28 8.28 -1.93 -12.92
C GLN A 28 8.63 -0.43 -12.86
N GLY A 29 9.09 0.09 -14.00
CA GLY A 29 9.56 1.47 -14.12
C GLY A 29 11.06 1.61 -13.82
N GLY A 30 11.48 2.81 -13.44
CA GLY A 30 12.85 3.12 -13.03
C GLY A 30 12.96 3.42 -11.54
N ASP A 31 14.13 3.91 -11.11
CA ASP A 31 14.45 4.19 -9.70
C ASP A 31 13.46 5.16 -9.01
N GLY A 32 12.76 6.00 -9.78
CA GLY A 32 11.73 6.90 -9.25
C GLY A 32 10.39 6.24 -8.96
N THR A 33 10.17 5.00 -9.41
CA THR A 33 8.88 4.31 -9.38
C THR A 33 8.95 2.98 -8.65
N ALA A 34 9.90 2.14 -9.03
CA ALA A 34 10.07 0.83 -8.44
C ALA A 34 10.41 0.96 -6.95
N LEU A 35 9.81 0.11 -6.11
CA LEU A 35 10.00 0.06 -4.66
C LEU A 35 9.57 1.30 -3.87
N THR A 36 9.12 2.38 -4.53
CA THR A 36 8.66 3.62 -3.88
C THR A 36 7.15 3.81 -3.93
N HIS A 37 6.44 2.96 -4.68
CA HIS A 37 4.99 3.00 -4.87
C HIS A 37 4.36 1.62 -4.58
N TRP A 38 3.04 1.60 -4.35
CA TRP A 38 2.28 0.35 -4.32
C TRP A 38 2.18 -0.26 -5.71
N GLU A 39 2.20 -1.60 -5.78
CA GLU A 39 2.06 -2.34 -7.03
C GLU A 39 0.71 -2.05 -7.69
N LYS A 40 0.74 -1.41 -8.87
CA LYS A 40 -0.49 -0.96 -9.53
C LYS A 40 -1.37 -2.12 -9.97
N ARG A 41 -0.79 -3.25 -10.38
CA ARG A 41 -1.57 -4.44 -10.76
C ARG A 41 -2.47 -4.93 -9.63
N VAL A 42 -2.02 -4.76 -8.39
CA VAL A 42 -2.69 -5.28 -7.19
C VAL A 42 -3.62 -4.22 -6.59
N PHE A 43 -3.22 -2.95 -6.61
CA PHE A 43 -3.92 -1.89 -5.87
C PHE A 43 -4.56 -0.81 -6.74
N GLU A 44 -4.46 -0.89 -8.07
CA GLU A 44 -5.07 -0.04 -9.11
C GLU A 44 -5.42 1.41 -8.73
N ASN A 45 -6.53 1.63 -8.03
CA ASN A 45 -7.04 2.93 -7.63
C ASN A 45 -6.34 3.56 -6.42
N GLU A 46 -5.36 2.91 -5.82
CA GLU A 46 -4.59 3.47 -4.72
C GLU A 46 -3.81 4.72 -5.18
N ALA A 47 -3.93 5.80 -4.40
CA ALA A 47 -3.35 7.10 -4.70
C ALA A 47 -1.82 7.10 -4.78
N MET A 48 -1.15 6.15 -4.15
CA MET A 48 0.30 5.97 -4.06
C MET A 48 0.81 4.87 -5.01
N THR A 49 0.07 4.52 -6.06
CA THR A 49 0.57 3.69 -7.17
C THR A 49 1.51 4.48 -8.09
N GLY A 50 2.38 3.78 -8.83
CA GLY A 50 3.45 4.39 -9.64
C GLY A 50 3.00 5.23 -10.84
N THR A 51 1.71 5.19 -11.19
CA THR A 51 1.13 6.01 -12.27
C THR A 51 -0.29 6.44 -11.91
N HIS A 52 -0.72 7.60 -12.39
CA HIS A 52 -2.06 8.13 -12.10
C HIS A 52 -3.19 7.17 -12.48
N THR A 53 -4.24 7.16 -11.66
CA THR A 53 -5.54 6.53 -11.95
C THR A 53 -6.65 7.60 -11.99
N GLN A 54 -7.77 7.30 -12.63
CA GLN A 54 -8.88 8.26 -12.82
C GLN A 54 -9.66 8.53 -11.53
N ASN A 55 -9.54 7.69 -10.49
CA ASN A 55 -10.21 7.87 -9.19
C ASN A 55 -9.28 7.44 -8.04
N PRO A 56 -8.26 8.23 -7.71
CA PRO A 56 -7.29 7.85 -6.67
C PRO A 56 -7.96 7.85 -5.28
N VAL A 57 -7.71 6.80 -4.51
CA VAL A 57 -8.13 6.68 -3.11
C VAL A 57 -6.93 6.49 -2.19
N TYR A 58 -6.93 7.19 -1.06
CA TYR A 58 -6.03 6.87 0.04
C TYR A 58 -6.64 5.71 0.81
N SER A 59 -6.15 4.51 0.53
CA SER A 59 -6.66 3.29 1.13
C SER A 59 -6.16 3.13 2.57
N ARG A 60 -6.78 2.22 3.31
CA ARG A 60 -6.29 1.78 4.63
C ARG A 60 -4.86 1.25 4.56
N LEU A 61 -4.38 0.80 3.39
CA LEU A 61 -3.00 0.36 3.20
C LEU A 61 -1.99 1.52 3.30
N THR A 62 -2.28 2.65 2.66
CA THR A 62 -1.45 3.85 2.80
C THR A 62 -1.52 4.40 4.22
N LEU A 63 -2.70 4.40 4.84
CA LEU A 63 -2.83 4.79 6.25
C LEU A 63 -1.99 3.90 7.18
N ALA A 64 -1.99 2.59 6.94
CA ALA A 64 -1.17 1.64 7.68
C ALA A 64 0.33 1.89 7.54
N LEU A 65 0.80 2.22 6.34
CA LEU A 65 2.19 2.59 6.14
C LEU A 65 2.55 3.89 6.90
N LEU A 66 1.65 4.87 6.89
CA LEU A 66 1.83 6.12 7.63
C LEU A 66 1.84 5.89 9.15
N GLU A 67 1.01 4.99 9.67
CA GLU A 67 1.03 4.60 11.08
C GLU A 67 2.33 3.87 11.44
N ASP A 68 2.73 2.86 10.65
CA ASP A 68 3.95 2.07 10.88
C ASP A 68 5.23 2.93 10.79
N SER A 69 5.20 4.06 10.07
CA SER A 69 6.33 5.02 10.04
C SER A 69 6.59 5.70 11.39
N GLY A 70 5.60 5.71 12.28
CA GLY A 70 5.65 6.41 13.57
C GLY A 70 5.51 7.93 13.48
N TRP A 71 5.35 8.49 12.27
CA TRP A 71 5.19 9.94 12.07
C TRP A 71 3.73 10.41 12.16
N TYR A 72 2.78 9.51 11.95
CA TYR A 72 1.37 9.85 11.84
C TYR A 72 0.51 8.97 12.74
N LYS A 73 -0.63 9.52 13.15
CA LYS A 73 -1.75 8.78 13.74
C LYS A 73 -2.95 8.92 12.78
N PRO A 74 -3.14 7.98 11.85
CA PRO A 74 -4.18 8.11 10.83
C PRO A 74 -5.59 7.86 11.42
N ASN A 75 -6.60 8.39 10.73
CA ASN A 75 -7.99 8.00 10.94
C ASN A 75 -8.41 7.03 9.83
N TYR A 76 -8.89 5.84 10.21
CA TYR A 76 -9.32 4.78 9.28
C TYR A 76 -10.83 4.79 9.01
N GLU A 77 -11.57 5.71 9.63
CA GLU A 77 -13.02 5.92 9.43
C GLU A 77 -13.32 6.89 8.29
#